data_AF-A0A0G1TSW4-F1
#
_entry.id   AF-A0A0G1TSW4-F1
#
_cell.length_a   1.000
_cell.length_b   1.000
_cell.length_c   1.000
_cell.angle_alpha   90.00
_cell.angle_beta   90.00
_cell.angle_gamma   90.00
#
_symmetry.space_group_name_H-M   'P 1'
#
loop_
_entity.id
_entity.type
_entity.pdbx_description
1 polymer ?
#
loop_
_entity_poly.entity_id
_entity_poly.type
_entity_poly.pdbx_seq_one_letter_code
_entity_poly.pdbx_strand_id
1 'polypeptide(L)'
;MNIGELANTSGSILERISEKALTIPNNCAFHAEALPNDKFDVLFEDGTSLLSLLPEGVRFAQTTSNIPSANVGWKKDGTVELMEIVGNPSLVAKEHPQYLSLFSHEIGHVLALFEEAKFWANPDIAPKSETETLADLYQNIQFSLYAGSLAWKVELEAWNHGKVVYQLFRAPEEVFQGVMQLGIDSYTTVQSGQMLREIEEYLYKFGRSAKDIDPKKEFDIYDPTAQDYTKVGFSELMGTLVRLSQREQAHE
;
A
#
# COMPACT_ATOMS: atom_id res chain seq x y z
N MET A 1 -17.45 -12.29 -11.98
CA MET A 1 -17.97 -12.46 -10.61
C MET A 1 -18.02 -11.06 -9.99
N ASN A 2 -19.13 -10.68 -9.34
CA ASN A 2 -19.34 -9.31 -8.89
C ASN A 2 -18.71 -9.12 -7.50
N ILE A 3 -17.86 -8.10 -7.32
CA ILE A 3 -17.07 -7.89 -6.09
C ILE A 3 -17.98 -7.74 -4.84
N GLY A 4 -19.24 -7.33 -5.03
CA GLY A 4 -20.25 -7.25 -3.97
C GLY A 4 -20.66 -8.58 -3.33
N GLU A 5 -20.33 -9.73 -3.93
CA GLU A 5 -20.72 -11.05 -3.40
C GLU A 5 -19.61 -11.71 -2.55
N LEU A 6 -18.38 -11.19 -2.57
CA LEU A 6 -17.23 -11.74 -1.82
C LEU A 6 -17.21 -11.33 -0.34
N ALA A 7 -18.03 -10.35 0.07
CA ALA A 7 -18.13 -9.88 1.46
C ALA A 7 -19.01 -10.79 2.36
N ASN A 8 -19.54 -11.90 1.85
CA ASN A 8 -20.56 -12.70 2.53
C ASN A 8 -20.13 -14.16 2.78
N THR A 9 -18.87 -14.38 3.14
CA THR A 9 -18.47 -15.57 3.89
C THR A 9 -17.97 -15.12 5.25
N SER A 10 -18.49 -15.75 6.30
CA SER A 10 -18.27 -15.43 7.71
C SER A 10 -16.80 -15.17 8.05
N GLY A 11 -16.50 -13.91 8.41
CA GLY A 11 -15.18 -13.40 8.78
C GLY A 11 -14.50 -12.60 7.66
N SER A 12 -14.04 -11.38 7.94
CA SER A 12 -13.15 -10.65 7.00
C SER A 12 -11.87 -11.46 6.73
N ILE A 13 -11.20 -11.24 5.59
CA ILE A 13 -9.98 -12.01 5.24
C ILE A 13 -8.92 -11.89 6.33
N LEU A 14 -8.78 -10.70 6.92
CA LEU A 14 -7.88 -10.42 8.03
C LEU A 14 -8.30 -11.12 9.32
N GLU A 15 -9.59 -11.25 9.60
CA GLU A 15 -10.09 -12.04 10.73
C GLU A 15 -9.69 -13.50 10.57
N ARG A 16 -9.87 -14.09 9.38
CA ARG A 16 -9.46 -15.49 9.12
C ARG A 16 -7.96 -15.69 9.28
N ILE A 17 -7.15 -14.75 8.79
CA ILE A 17 -5.68 -14.78 8.98
C ILE A 17 -5.34 -14.67 10.47
N SER A 18 -6.00 -13.77 11.20
CA SER A 18 -5.77 -13.56 12.64
C SER A 18 -6.16 -14.79 13.46
N GLU A 19 -7.34 -15.36 13.22
CA GLU A 19 -7.80 -16.61 13.84
C GLU A 19 -6.84 -17.76 13.54
N LYS A 20 -6.34 -17.83 12.31
CA LYS A 20 -5.33 -18.82 11.94
C LYS A 20 -4.03 -18.59 12.70
N ALA A 21 -3.54 -17.35 12.78
CA ALA A 21 -2.35 -17.03 13.56
C ALA A 21 -2.49 -17.46 15.02
N LEU A 22 -3.68 -17.40 15.63
CA LEU A 22 -3.92 -17.86 17.00
C LEU A 22 -3.90 -19.39 17.17
N THR A 23 -4.22 -20.14 16.12
CA THR A 23 -4.38 -21.61 16.18
C THR A 23 -3.13 -22.38 15.74
N ILE A 24 -2.19 -21.72 15.06
CA ILE A 24 -0.90 -22.29 14.69
C ILE A 24 -0.07 -22.59 15.96
N PRO A 25 0.38 -23.85 16.20
CA PRO A 25 1.19 -24.20 17.36
C PRO A 25 2.48 -23.38 17.48
N ASN A 26 2.97 -23.15 18.70
CA ASN A 26 4.20 -22.38 18.97
C ASN A 26 5.49 -22.93 18.30
N ASN A 27 5.46 -24.18 17.83
CA ASN A 27 6.58 -24.84 17.14
C ASN A 27 6.22 -25.21 15.69
N CYS A 28 5.18 -24.60 15.11
CA CYS A 28 4.71 -24.94 13.78
C CYS A 28 5.77 -24.60 12.75
N ALA A 29 6.40 -25.62 12.18
CA ALA A 29 7.28 -25.45 11.04
C ALA A 29 6.45 -25.05 9.82
N PHE A 30 6.97 -24.18 8.96
CA PHE A 30 6.43 -23.97 7.63
C PHE A 30 7.51 -24.26 6.59
N HIS A 31 7.09 -24.55 5.37
CA HIS A 31 8.03 -24.70 4.26
C HIS A 31 7.44 -24.11 2.98
N ALA A 32 8.34 -23.66 2.10
CA ALA A 32 7.96 -23.28 0.76
C ALA A 32 7.80 -24.55 -0.09
N GLU A 33 6.59 -24.80 -0.60
CA GLU A 33 6.31 -25.91 -1.51
C GLU A 33 6.35 -25.40 -2.96
N ALA A 34 7.14 -26.06 -3.81
CA ALA A 34 7.19 -25.73 -5.23
C ALA A 34 5.92 -26.22 -5.95
N LEU A 35 5.30 -25.33 -6.71
CA LEU A 35 4.14 -25.59 -7.56
C LEU A 35 4.52 -25.50 -9.05
N PRO A 36 3.72 -26.06 -9.98
CA PRO A 36 3.98 -25.96 -11.41
C PRO A 36 4.05 -24.53 -11.94
N ASN A 37 4.78 -24.33 -13.04
CA ASN A 37 4.94 -23.05 -13.76
C ASN A 37 5.61 -21.96 -12.92
N ASP A 38 6.73 -22.29 -12.28
CA ASP A 38 7.55 -21.36 -11.48
C ASP A 38 6.74 -20.68 -10.37
N LYS A 39 5.85 -21.42 -9.72
CA LYS A 39 5.03 -20.95 -8.59
C LYS A 39 5.43 -21.65 -7.31
N PHE A 40 5.03 -21.11 -6.18
CA PHE A 40 5.19 -21.78 -4.90
C PHE A 40 4.00 -21.49 -3.98
N ASP A 41 3.94 -22.20 -2.87
CA ASP A 41 3.06 -21.91 -1.74
C ASP A 41 3.88 -21.96 -0.45
N VAL A 42 3.30 -21.45 0.63
CA VAL A 42 3.79 -21.69 1.99
C VAL A 42 2.81 -22.63 2.66
N LEU A 43 3.30 -23.81 3.04
CA LEU A 43 2.52 -24.78 3.80
C LEU A 43 2.96 -24.76 5.27
N PHE A 44 1.98 -24.56 6.15
CA PHE A 44 2.15 -24.73 7.59
C PHE A 44 2.10 -26.22 7.96
N GLU A 45 2.67 -26.60 9.11
CA GLU A 45 2.78 -28.00 9.57
C GLU A 45 1.44 -28.74 9.63
N ASP A 46 0.34 -28.02 9.91
CA ASP A 46 -1.01 -28.57 9.92
C ASP A 46 -1.62 -28.78 8.52
N GLY A 47 -0.83 -28.58 7.46
CA GLY A 47 -1.20 -28.72 6.06
C GLY A 47 -1.93 -27.51 5.48
N THR A 48 -2.11 -26.44 6.25
CA THR A 48 -2.78 -25.24 5.74
C THR A 48 -1.88 -24.51 4.75
N SER A 49 -2.45 -24.17 3.61
CA SER A 49 -1.83 -23.35 2.58
C SER A 49 -2.00 -21.86 2.90
N LEU A 50 -0.94 -21.07 2.77
CA LEU A 50 -1.05 -19.62 2.88
C LEU A 50 -1.94 -19.06 1.76
N LEU A 51 -1.81 -19.56 0.52
CA LEU A 51 -2.70 -19.17 -0.57
C LEU A 51 -4.19 -19.42 -0.26
N SER A 52 -4.51 -20.46 0.52
CA SER A 52 -5.90 -20.75 0.92
C SER A 52 -6.50 -19.73 1.89
N LEU A 53 -5.68 -18.89 2.54
CA LEU A 53 -6.12 -17.83 3.44
C LEU A 53 -6.36 -16.50 2.71
N LEU A 54 -5.79 -16.34 1.52
CA LEU A 54 -5.79 -15.11 0.73
C LEU A 54 -7.01 -15.01 -0.22
N PRO A 55 -7.29 -13.84 -0.81
CA PRO A 55 -8.33 -13.71 -1.82
C PRO A 55 -8.18 -14.73 -2.96
N GLU A 56 -9.31 -15.15 -3.53
CA GLU A 56 -9.31 -16.05 -4.67
C GLU A 56 -8.54 -15.43 -5.86
N GLY A 57 -7.69 -16.22 -6.50
CA GLY A 57 -6.89 -15.79 -7.66
C GLY A 57 -5.53 -15.20 -7.31
N VAL A 58 -5.21 -14.98 -6.03
CA VAL A 58 -3.85 -14.68 -5.59
C VAL A 58 -2.93 -15.86 -5.90
N ARG A 59 -1.71 -15.56 -6.37
CA ARG A 59 -0.68 -16.57 -6.64
C ARG A 59 0.70 -16.09 -6.21
N PHE A 60 1.59 -17.02 -5.86
CA PHE A 60 3.00 -16.71 -5.66
C PHE A 60 3.85 -17.18 -6.83
N ALA A 61 4.60 -16.27 -7.42
CA ALA A 61 5.58 -16.55 -8.47
C ALA A 61 6.99 -16.59 -7.87
N GLN A 62 7.84 -17.48 -8.38
CA GLN A 62 9.20 -17.65 -7.88
C GLN A 62 10.16 -16.61 -8.48
N THR A 63 11.10 -16.14 -7.66
CA THR A 63 12.26 -15.35 -8.08
C THR A 63 13.51 -15.76 -7.31
N THR A 64 14.67 -15.43 -7.84
CA THR A 64 15.95 -15.51 -7.11
C THR A 64 16.33 -14.19 -6.43
N SER A 65 15.55 -13.12 -6.63
CA SER A 65 15.72 -11.83 -5.97
C SER A 65 15.56 -11.94 -4.46
N ASN A 66 16.30 -11.13 -3.72
CA ASN A 66 16.14 -11.00 -2.26
C ASN A 66 15.11 -9.91 -1.88
N ILE A 67 14.50 -9.28 -2.87
CA ILE A 67 13.47 -8.25 -2.71
C ILE A 67 12.18 -8.84 -3.28
N PRO A 68 11.16 -9.14 -2.44
CA PRO A 68 9.85 -9.54 -2.93
C PRO A 68 9.12 -8.35 -3.57
N SER A 69 8.09 -8.62 -4.36
CA SER A 69 7.26 -7.56 -4.96
C SER A 69 5.84 -8.03 -5.23
N ALA A 70 4.85 -7.14 -5.08
CA ALA A 70 3.47 -7.36 -5.48
C ALA A 70 3.16 -6.78 -6.87
N ASN A 71 2.47 -7.56 -7.69
CA ASN A 71 1.91 -7.15 -8.97
C ASN A 71 0.39 -7.27 -8.92
N VAL A 72 -0.30 -6.13 -9.02
CA VAL A 72 -1.76 -6.09 -9.11
C VAL A 72 -2.17 -5.45 -10.43
N GLY A 73 -2.86 -6.21 -11.26
CA GLY A 73 -3.38 -5.78 -12.56
C GLY A 73 -4.88 -5.60 -12.54
N TRP A 74 -5.37 -4.56 -13.19
CA TRP A 74 -6.80 -4.21 -13.27
C TRP A 74 -7.28 -4.25 -14.71
N LYS A 75 -8.46 -4.82 -14.93
CA LYS A 75 -9.19 -4.65 -16.19
C LYS A 75 -9.82 -3.26 -16.25
N LYS A 76 -10.16 -2.83 -17.47
CA LYS A 76 -10.82 -1.54 -17.72
C LYS A 76 -12.17 -1.38 -17.01
N ASP A 77 -12.84 -2.48 -16.68
CA ASP A 77 -14.11 -2.49 -15.95
C ASP A 77 -13.94 -2.42 -14.42
N GLY A 78 -12.70 -2.25 -13.93
CA GLY A 78 -12.36 -2.19 -12.51
C GLY A 78 -12.27 -3.56 -11.84
N THR A 79 -12.42 -4.66 -12.58
CA THR A 79 -12.19 -6.01 -12.01
C THR A 79 -10.71 -6.34 -11.97
N VAL A 80 -10.28 -7.05 -10.92
CA VAL A 80 -8.91 -7.55 -10.79
C VAL A 80 -8.60 -8.54 -11.92
N GLU A 81 -7.51 -8.30 -12.66
CA GLU A 81 -6.97 -9.21 -13.67
C GLU A 81 -5.89 -10.14 -13.10
N LEU A 82 -5.04 -9.59 -12.22
CA LEU A 82 -3.86 -10.26 -11.67
C LEU A 82 -3.66 -9.84 -10.22
N MET A 83 -3.41 -10.81 -9.35
CA MET A 83 -2.83 -10.60 -8.02
C MET A 83 -1.70 -11.60 -7.84
N GLU A 84 -0.47 -11.11 -7.90
CA GLU A 84 0.71 -11.95 -7.83
C GLU A 84 1.72 -11.36 -6.85
N ILE A 85 2.23 -12.22 -5.96
CA ILE A 85 3.37 -11.88 -5.12
C ILE A 85 4.57 -12.65 -5.68
N VAL A 86 5.63 -11.94 -6.04
CA VAL A 86 6.88 -12.52 -6.51
C VAL A 86 7.80 -12.68 -5.31
N GLY A 87 8.19 -13.92 -5.02
CA GLY A 87 8.95 -14.28 -3.82
C GLY A 87 10.02 -15.34 -4.07
N ASN A 88 11.02 -15.37 -3.20
CA ASN A 88 12.13 -16.29 -3.24
C ASN A 88 11.89 -17.42 -2.23
N PRO A 89 11.44 -18.60 -2.69
CA PRO A 89 11.08 -19.70 -1.80
C PRO A 89 12.26 -20.17 -0.95
N SER A 90 13.51 -20.00 -1.42
CA SER A 90 14.70 -20.37 -0.65
C SER A 90 14.94 -19.47 0.55
N LEU A 91 14.53 -18.20 0.49
CA LEU A 91 14.64 -17.28 1.62
C LEU A 91 13.48 -17.43 2.59
N VAL A 92 12.28 -17.72 2.08
CA VAL A 92 11.12 -18.10 2.90
C VAL A 92 11.44 -19.36 3.71
N ALA A 93 11.99 -20.40 3.06
CA ALA A 93 12.35 -21.67 3.72
C ALA A 93 13.48 -21.55 4.74
N LYS A 94 14.30 -20.49 4.68
CA LYS A 94 15.34 -20.18 5.68
C LYS A 94 14.81 -19.34 6.84
N GLU A 95 13.53 -18.99 6.82
CA GLU A 95 12.86 -18.16 7.81
C GLU A 95 13.58 -16.82 8.03
N HIS A 96 14.18 -16.25 6.97
CA HIS A 96 15.01 -15.05 7.11
C HIS A 96 14.14 -13.86 7.54
N PRO A 97 14.29 -13.31 8.77
CA PRO A 97 13.25 -12.44 9.34
C PRO A 97 12.98 -11.18 8.52
N GLN A 98 14.03 -10.53 8.02
CA GLN A 98 13.90 -9.35 7.14
C GLN A 98 13.17 -9.69 5.84
N TYR A 99 13.42 -10.88 5.28
CA TYR A 99 12.79 -11.28 4.02
C TYR A 99 11.31 -11.58 4.23
N LEU A 100 10.98 -12.29 5.30
CA LEU A 100 9.59 -12.56 5.68
C LEU A 100 8.81 -11.28 5.97
N SER A 101 9.45 -10.26 6.57
CA SER A 101 8.80 -8.96 6.80
C SER A 101 8.40 -8.30 5.49
N LEU A 102 9.35 -8.19 4.55
CA LEU A 102 9.08 -7.63 3.22
C LEU A 102 8.05 -8.49 2.47
N PHE A 103 8.18 -9.81 2.49
CA PHE A 103 7.26 -10.72 1.80
C PHE A 103 5.82 -10.59 2.35
N SER A 104 5.67 -10.45 3.66
CA SER A 104 4.36 -10.22 4.30
C SER A 104 3.77 -8.86 3.93
N HIS A 105 4.62 -7.83 3.84
CA HIS A 105 4.20 -6.50 3.40
C HIS A 105 3.70 -6.51 1.94
N GLU A 106 4.35 -7.24 1.03
CA GLU A 106 3.86 -7.41 -0.34
C GLU A 106 2.52 -8.16 -0.42
N ILE A 107 2.29 -9.13 0.46
CA ILE A 107 0.95 -9.74 0.61
C ILE A 107 -0.04 -8.68 1.12
N GLY A 108 0.38 -7.82 2.04
CA GLY A 108 -0.39 -6.68 2.52
C GLY A 108 -0.83 -5.74 1.40
N HIS A 109 0.03 -5.45 0.42
CA HIS A 109 -0.35 -4.66 -0.77
C HIS A 109 -1.49 -5.31 -1.55
N VAL A 110 -1.44 -6.62 -1.75
CA VAL A 110 -2.51 -7.34 -2.44
C VAL A 110 -3.83 -7.24 -1.68
N LEU A 111 -3.80 -7.37 -0.34
CA LEU A 111 -4.98 -7.24 0.50
C LEU A 111 -5.54 -5.81 0.48
N ALA A 112 -4.69 -4.80 0.66
CA ALA A 112 -5.08 -3.39 0.63
C ALA A 112 -5.71 -3.00 -0.72
N LEU A 113 -5.08 -3.41 -1.82
CA LEU A 113 -5.60 -3.12 -3.16
C LEU A 113 -6.86 -3.90 -3.51
N PHE A 114 -7.04 -5.11 -2.96
CA PHE A 114 -8.26 -5.89 -3.15
C PHE A 114 -9.47 -5.20 -2.48
N GLU A 115 -9.28 -4.62 -1.30
CA GLU A 115 -10.32 -3.84 -0.61
C GLU A 115 -10.59 -2.50 -1.32
N GLU A 116 -9.53 -1.88 -1.85
CA GLU A 116 -9.57 -0.58 -2.56
C GLU A 116 -9.86 -0.69 -4.07
N ALA A 117 -10.26 -1.87 -4.57
CA ALA A 117 -10.48 -2.16 -6.00
C ALA A 117 -11.39 -1.15 -6.75
N LYS A 118 -12.25 -0.45 -6.03
CA LYS A 118 -13.18 0.54 -6.58
C LYS A 118 -12.57 1.94 -6.73
N PHE A 119 -11.38 2.19 -6.17
CA PHE A 119 -10.79 3.52 -6.02
C PHE A 119 -10.20 4.09 -7.32
N TRP A 120 -9.58 3.25 -8.15
CA TRP A 120 -8.96 3.65 -9.43
C TRP A 120 -9.97 4.02 -10.52
N ALA A 121 -11.26 3.82 -10.27
CA ALA A 121 -12.32 4.07 -11.22
C ALA A 121 -13.01 5.43 -11.04
N ASN A 122 -12.52 6.36 -10.21
CA ASN A 122 -13.13 7.69 -10.06
C ASN A 122 -12.68 8.64 -11.20
N PRO A 123 -13.51 8.89 -12.22
CA PRO A 123 -13.14 9.71 -13.37
C PRO A 123 -13.11 11.22 -13.04
N ASP A 124 -13.65 11.63 -11.89
CA ASP A 124 -13.93 13.04 -11.60
C ASP A 124 -12.69 13.83 -11.17
N ILE A 125 -11.55 13.17 -10.96
CA ILE A 125 -10.29 13.80 -10.51
C ILE A 125 -9.20 13.72 -11.59
N ALA A 126 -9.54 13.49 -12.86
CA ALA A 126 -8.52 13.46 -13.91
C ALA A 126 -7.78 14.82 -14.03
N PRO A 127 -6.45 14.83 -14.24
CA PRO A 127 -5.71 16.06 -14.45
C PRO A 127 -6.15 16.73 -15.75
N LYS A 128 -6.20 18.05 -15.76
CA LYS A 128 -6.49 18.86 -16.95
C LYS A 128 -5.18 19.18 -17.67
N SER A 129 -5.13 18.81 -18.95
CA SER A 129 -3.96 19.00 -19.83
C SER A 129 -3.78 20.44 -20.31
N GLU A 130 -4.84 21.26 -20.27
CA GLU A 130 -4.83 22.64 -20.74
C GLU A 130 -5.03 23.58 -19.54
N THR A 131 -4.03 24.43 -19.32
CA THR A 131 -3.88 25.23 -18.10
C THR A 131 -4.33 26.66 -18.37
N GLU A 132 -5.63 26.97 -18.22
CA GLU A 132 -6.16 28.29 -18.58
C GLU A 132 -6.82 29.04 -17.41
N THR A 133 -7.35 28.35 -16.39
CA THR A 133 -8.09 28.99 -15.28
C THR A 133 -7.57 28.61 -13.88
N LEU A 134 -7.95 29.40 -12.86
CA LEU A 134 -7.69 29.04 -11.45
C LEU A 134 -8.40 27.74 -11.03
N ALA A 135 -9.53 27.41 -11.65
CA ALA A 135 -10.24 26.16 -11.39
C ALA A 135 -9.43 24.95 -11.88
N ASP A 136 -8.79 25.05 -13.04
CA ASP A 136 -7.92 23.99 -13.58
C ASP A 136 -6.69 23.78 -12.70
N LEU A 137 -6.10 24.86 -12.18
CA LEU A 137 -5.02 24.80 -11.20
C LEU A 137 -5.45 24.03 -9.95
N TYR A 138 -6.61 24.36 -9.37
CA TYR A 138 -7.13 23.66 -8.20
C TYR A 138 -7.42 22.20 -8.47
N GLN A 139 -7.95 21.86 -9.65
CA GLN A 139 -8.19 20.47 -10.06
C GLN A 139 -6.88 19.69 -10.18
N ASN A 140 -5.85 20.28 -10.78
CA ASN A 140 -4.53 19.65 -10.92
C ASN A 140 -3.84 19.43 -9.57
N ILE A 141 -3.90 20.42 -8.67
CA ILE A 141 -3.42 20.27 -7.29
C ILE A 141 -4.18 19.14 -6.59
N GLN A 142 -5.52 19.13 -6.68
CA GLN A 142 -6.33 18.09 -6.05
C GLN A 142 -6.03 16.70 -6.60
N PHE A 143 -5.73 16.58 -7.90
CA PHE A 143 -5.34 15.31 -8.50
C PHE A 143 -4.00 14.79 -7.96
N SER A 144 -2.97 15.63 -7.91
CA SER A 144 -1.67 15.24 -7.34
C SER A 144 -1.79 14.82 -5.88
N LEU A 145 -2.55 15.59 -5.10
CA LEU A 145 -2.83 15.25 -3.69
C LEU A 145 -3.58 13.94 -3.58
N TYR A 146 -4.60 13.72 -4.41
CA TYR A 146 -5.38 12.49 -4.42
C TYR A 146 -4.50 11.28 -4.76
N ALA A 147 -3.68 11.38 -5.81
CA ALA A 147 -2.78 10.31 -6.25
C ALA A 147 -1.74 9.97 -5.17
N GLY A 148 -1.06 10.98 -4.61
CA GLY A 148 -0.08 10.77 -3.54
C GLY A 148 -0.71 10.27 -2.24
N SER A 149 -1.87 10.81 -1.86
CA SER A 149 -2.63 10.37 -0.68
C SER A 149 -3.08 8.92 -0.78
N LEU A 150 -3.53 8.48 -1.97
CA LEU A 150 -3.86 7.08 -2.20
C LEU A 150 -2.63 6.20 -2.03
N ALA A 151 -1.50 6.62 -2.63
CA ALA A 151 -0.26 5.86 -2.53
C ALA A 151 0.15 5.66 -1.06
N TRP A 152 0.02 6.70 -0.21
CA TRP A 152 0.21 6.56 1.23
C TRP A 152 -0.75 5.62 1.91
N LYS A 153 -2.06 5.76 1.62
CA LYS A 153 -3.06 4.89 2.22
C LYS A 153 -2.75 3.43 1.90
N VAL A 154 -2.47 3.11 0.64
CA VAL A 154 -2.13 1.74 0.21
C VAL A 154 -0.87 1.23 0.90
N GLU A 155 0.16 2.06 1.05
CA GLU A 155 1.40 1.70 1.75
C GLU A 155 1.17 1.40 3.24
N LEU A 156 0.41 2.25 3.93
CA LEU A 156 0.08 2.06 5.35
C LEU A 156 -0.83 0.86 5.57
N GLU A 157 -1.84 0.66 4.72
CA GLU A 157 -2.69 -0.53 4.80
C GLU A 157 -1.89 -1.80 4.48
N ALA A 158 -0.97 -1.76 3.53
CA ALA A 158 -0.06 -2.86 3.27
C ALA A 158 0.84 -3.16 4.47
N TRP A 159 1.29 -2.13 5.19
CA TRP A 159 1.99 -2.29 6.45
C TRP A 159 1.11 -2.94 7.53
N ASN A 160 -0.10 -2.43 7.75
CA ASN A 160 -1.06 -2.94 8.73
C ASN A 160 -1.44 -4.41 8.44
N HIS A 161 -1.80 -4.72 7.19
CA HIS A 161 -2.17 -6.06 6.75
C HIS A 161 -0.96 -7.01 6.75
N GLY A 162 0.20 -6.55 6.27
CA GLY A 162 1.43 -7.32 6.27
C GLY A 162 1.87 -7.72 7.68
N LYS A 163 1.60 -6.88 8.68
CA LYS A 163 1.83 -7.20 10.09
C LYS A 163 1.02 -8.42 10.55
N VAL A 164 -0.26 -8.46 10.19
CA VAL A 164 -1.17 -9.57 10.50
C VAL A 164 -0.73 -10.85 9.79
N VAL A 165 -0.32 -10.74 8.52
CA VAL A 165 0.25 -11.87 7.76
C VAL A 165 1.55 -12.36 8.41
N TYR A 166 2.42 -11.46 8.86
CA TYR A 166 3.70 -11.80 9.45
C TYR A 166 3.56 -12.65 10.72
N GLN A 167 2.49 -12.44 11.49
CA GLN A 167 2.19 -13.23 12.69
C GLN A 167 2.00 -14.72 12.39
N LEU A 168 1.64 -15.10 11.16
CA LEU A 168 1.57 -16.51 10.74
C LEU A 168 2.95 -17.20 10.81
N PHE A 169 4.04 -16.45 10.65
CA PHE A 169 5.40 -16.95 10.76
C PHE A 169 5.94 -16.96 12.20
N ARG A 170 5.11 -16.59 13.20
CA ARG A 170 5.43 -16.57 14.65
C ARG A 170 6.67 -15.74 15.01
N ALA A 171 7.09 -14.85 14.14
CA ALA A 171 8.16 -13.91 14.42
C ALA A 171 7.61 -12.71 15.24
N PRO A 172 8.42 -12.13 16.15
CA PRO A 172 7.97 -11.02 16.98
C PRO A 172 7.54 -9.82 16.12
N GLU A 173 6.42 -9.17 16.49
CA GLU A 173 5.90 -8.00 15.78
C GLU A 173 6.95 -6.88 15.71
N GLU A 174 7.80 -6.76 16.73
CA GLU A 174 8.88 -5.78 16.82
C GLU A 174 9.93 -5.97 15.70
N VAL A 175 10.12 -7.21 15.21
CA VAL A 175 11.01 -7.47 14.07
C VAL A 175 10.40 -6.93 12.80
N PHE A 176 9.10 -7.15 12.59
CA PHE A 176 8.38 -6.61 11.44
C PHE A 176 8.40 -5.08 11.47
N GLN A 177 8.01 -4.48 12.59
CA GLN A 177 8.03 -3.02 12.76
C GLN A 177 9.44 -2.46 12.54
N GLY A 178 10.48 -3.06 13.15
CA GLY A 178 11.86 -2.60 13.00
C GLY A 178 12.38 -2.65 11.57
N VAL A 179 11.97 -3.65 10.78
CA VAL A 179 12.34 -3.75 9.36
C VAL A 179 11.56 -2.76 8.50
N MET A 180 10.27 -2.60 8.75
CA MET A 180 9.38 -1.80 7.91
C MET A 180 9.43 -0.30 8.21
N GLN A 181 9.75 0.11 9.43
CA GLN A 181 9.66 1.51 9.88
C GLN A 181 10.46 2.46 8.98
N LEU A 182 11.70 2.11 8.65
CA LEU A 182 12.53 2.92 7.76
C LEU A 182 11.91 3.03 6.35
N GLY A 183 11.31 1.95 5.86
CA GLY A 183 10.62 1.94 4.57
C GLY A 183 9.44 2.91 4.53
N ILE A 184 8.60 2.87 5.56
CA ILE A 184 7.41 3.74 5.67
C ILE A 184 7.79 5.21 5.84
N ASP A 185 8.79 5.50 6.66
CA ASP A 185 9.27 6.87 6.86
C ASP A 185 9.89 7.43 5.56
N SER A 186 10.67 6.61 4.85
CA SER A 186 11.26 7.00 3.57
C SER A 186 10.19 7.21 2.50
N TYR A 187 9.21 6.30 2.42
CA TYR A 187 8.08 6.43 1.50
C TYR A 187 7.26 7.71 1.76
N THR A 188 6.98 8.01 3.03
CA THR A 188 6.28 9.23 3.44
C THR A 188 7.05 10.48 3.01
N THR A 189 8.38 10.47 3.20
CA THR A 189 9.28 11.57 2.84
C THR A 189 9.31 11.80 1.33
N VAL A 190 9.55 10.74 0.55
CA VAL A 190 9.64 10.79 -0.92
C VAL A 190 8.33 11.27 -1.54
N GLN A 191 7.20 10.68 -1.13
CA GLN A 191 5.90 11.03 -1.70
C GLN A 191 5.45 12.45 -1.31
N SER A 192 5.74 12.90 -0.07
CA SER A 192 5.49 14.30 0.32
C SER A 192 6.27 15.27 -0.56
N GLY A 193 7.55 14.96 -0.79
CA GLY A 193 8.42 15.77 -1.65
C GLY A 193 7.97 15.76 -3.10
N GLN A 194 7.42 14.65 -3.60
CA GLN A 194 6.85 14.59 -4.94
C GLN A 194 5.59 15.45 -5.07
N MET A 195 4.64 15.33 -4.15
CA MET A 195 3.42 16.17 -4.16
C MET A 195 3.77 17.66 -4.07
N LEU A 196 4.73 18.02 -3.21
CA LEU A 196 5.21 19.40 -3.08
C LEU A 196 5.74 19.94 -4.42
N ARG A 197 6.64 19.18 -5.08
CA ARG A 197 7.20 19.57 -6.38
C ARG A 197 6.14 19.69 -7.46
N GLU A 198 5.18 18.77 -7.51
CA GLU A 198 4.09 18.82 -8.50
C GLU A 198 3.22 20.06 -8.32
N ILE A 199 2.87 20.42 -7.09
CA ILE A 199 2.12 21.65 -6.79
C ILE A 199 2.91 22.90 -7.21
N GLU A 200 4.21 22.95 -6.89
CA GLU A 200 5.08 24.05 -7.29
C GLU A 200 5.20 24.17 -8.82
N GLU A 201 5.31 23.04 -9.52
CA GLU A 201 5.31 23.00 -10.98
C GLU A 201 4.00 23.51 -11.58
N TYR A 202 2.85 23.17 -10.99
CA TYR A 202 1.57 23.70 -11.44
C TYR A 202 1.48 25.21 -11.24
N LEU A 203 1.86 25.71 -10.06
CA LEU A 203 1.92 27.16 -9.83
C LEU A 203 2.78 27.87 -10.89
N TYR A 204 3.97 27.34 -11.15
CA TYR A 204 4.88 27.89 -12.15
C TYR A 204 4.27 27.86 -13.56
N LYS A 205 3.73 26.72 -14.01
CA LYS A 205 3.13 26.54 -15.35
C LYS A 205 1.94 27.48 -15.57
N PHE A 206 1.15 27.76 -14.53
CA PHE A 206 0.02 28.69 -14.59
C PHE A 206 0.42 30.17 -14.39
N GLY A 207 1.70 30.48 -14.19
CA GLY A 207 2.15 31.85 -13.88
C GLY A 207 1.57 32.38 -12.57
N ARG A 208 1.32 31.49 -11.61
CA ARG A 208 0.75 31.76 -10.29
C ARG A 208 1.78 31.55 -9.19
N SER A 209 1.43 32.05 -8.02
CA SER A 209 2.16 31.88 -6.78
C SER A 209 1.21 31.40 -5.67
N ALA A 210 1.77 31.00 -4.53
CA ALA A 210 0.99 30.66 -3.34
C ALA A 210 -0.01 31.77 -2.92
N LYS A 211 0.28 33.04 -3.23
CA LYS A 211 -0.58 34.19 -2.88
C LYS A 211 -1.83 34.29 -3.74
N ASP A 212 -1.84 33.63 -4.90
CA ASP A 212 -2.96 33.63 -5.84
C ASP A 212 -4.02 32.57 -5.49
N ILE A 213 -3.72 31.69 -4.53
CA ILE A 213 -4.65 30.67 -4.04
C ILE A 213 -5.63 31.31 -3.05
N ASP A 214 -6.93 31.08 -3.26
CA ASP A 214 -7.97 31.55 -2.35
C ASP A 214 -7.71 30.98 -0.94
N PRO A 215 -7.55 31.82 0.10
CA PRO A 215 -7.29 31.35 1.46
C PRO A 215 -8.43 30.53 2.05
N LYS A 216 -9.63 30.57 1.46
CA LYS A 216 -10.77 29.72 1.84
C LYS A 216 -10.82 28.40 1.06
N LYS A 217 -9.94 28.21 0.09
CA LYS A 217 -9.89 26.96 -0.67
C LYS A 217 -9.26 25.87 0.19
N GLU A 218 -10.04 24.82 0.38
CA GLU A 218 -9.61 23.60 1.06
C GLU A 218 -9.25 22.52 0.02
N PHE A 219 -8.31 21.67 0.43
CA PHE A 219 -7.84 20.50 -0.30
C PHE A 219 -7.96 19.27 0.57
N ASP A 220 -8.42 18.17 -0.02
CA ASP A 220 -8.45 16.86 0.64
C ASP A 220 -7.07 16.21 0.54
N ILE A 221 -6.50 15.81 1.68
CA ILE A 221 -5.24 15.06 1.79
C ILE A 221 -5.38 13.95 2.83
N TYR A 222 -4.78 12.79 2.58
CA TYR A 222 -4.70 11.72 3.57
C TYR A 222 -3.63 12.03 4.61
N ASP A 223 -4.00 12.06 5.89
CA ASP A 223 -3.07 12.20 7.00
C ASP A 223 -2.59 10.80 7.44
N PRO A 224 -1.31 10.44 7.21
CA PRO A 224 -0.79 9.13 7.58
C PRO A 224 -0.76 8.90 9.11
N THR A 225 -0.83 9.98 9.91
CA THR A 225 -0.85 9.89 11.38
C THR A 225 -2.25 9.54 11.90
N ALA A 226 -3.27 10.18 11.33
CA ALA A 226 -4.67 9.93 11.68
C ALA A 226 -5.28 8.74 10.93
N GLN A 227 -4.64 8.30 9.84
CA GLN A 227 -5.12 7.30 8.89
C GLN A 227 -6.49 7.64 8.27
N ASP A 228 -6.73 8.93 8.01
CA ASP A 228 -7.99 9.41 7.43
C ASP A 228 -7.74 10.60 6.49
N TYR A 229 -8.72 10.88 5.63
CA TYR A 229 -8.72 12.08 4.79
C TYR A 229 -9.14 13.30 5.61
N THR A 230 -8.37 14.38 5.47
CA THR A 230 -8.61 15.65 6.13
C THR A 230 -8.68 16.77 5.10
N LYS A 231 -9.44 17.82 5.44
CA LYS A 231 -9.52 19.06 4.66
C LYS A 231 -8.61 20.11 5.27
N VAL A 232 -7.68 20.61 4.47
CA VAL A 232 -6.71 21.62 4.92
C VAL A 232 -6.67 22.79 3.95
N GLY A 233 -6.38 23.99 4.48
CA GLY A 233 -6.12 25.16 3.67
C GLY A 233 -4.74 25.09 2.99
N PHE A 234 -4.52 25.88 1.93
CA PHE A 234 -3.27 25.83 1.15
C PHE A 234 -2.00 26.02 1.98
N SER A 235 -1.99 26.98 2.92
CA SER A 235 -0.80 27.22 3.75
C SER A 235 -0.47 26.06 4.69
N GLU A 236 -1.50 25.39 5.23
CA GLU A 236 -1.34 24.24 6.12
C GLU A 236 -0.89 23.00 5.33
N LEU A 237 -1.46 22.81 4.14
CA LEU A 237 -1.04 21.78 3.20
C LEU A 237 0.45 21.88 2.90
N MET A 238 0.91 23.04 2.42
CA MET A 238 2.31 23.24 2.06
C MET A 238 3.23 23.07 3.27
N GLY A 239 2.82 23.57 4.45
CA GLY A 239 3.57 23.36 5.70
C GLY A 239 3.68 21.89 6.09
N THR A 240 2.60 21.11 5.90
CA THR A 240 2.59 19.67 6.17
C THR A 240 3.49 18.91 5.20
N LEU A 241 3.40 19.17 3.89
CA LEU A 241 4.24 18.52 2.89
C LEU A 241 5.74 18.85 3.07
N VAL A 242 6.07 20.10 3.40
CA VAL A 242 7.45 20.48 3.73
C VAL A 242 7.94 19.74 4.96
N ARG A 243 7.15 19.71 6.05
CA ARG A 243 7.52 19.00 7.28
C ARG A 243 7.76 17.52 7.04
N LEU A 244 6.86 16.85 6.32
CA LEU A 244 6.96 15.42 6.05
C LEU A 244 8.10 15.10 5.07
N SER A 245 8.35 15.93 4.06
CA SER A 245 9.47 15.74 3.11
C SER A 245 10.85 16.01 3.71
N GLN A 246 10.93 16.60 4.90
CA GLN A 246 12.18 16.88 5.62
C GLN A 246 12.39 15.96 6.83
N ARG A 247 11.51 15.00 7.07
CA ARG A 247 11.51 14.16 8.28
C ARG A 247 12.80 13.34 8.45
N GLU A 248 13.43 12.90 7.37
CA GLU A 248 14.72 12.19 7.41
C GLU A 248 15.89 13.08 7.88
N GLN A 249 15.84 14.41 7.71
CA GLN A 249 16.92 15.32 8.16
C GLN A 249 16.94 15.55 9.68
N ALA A 250 15.95 15.05 10.42
CA ALA A 250 15.85 15.21 11.87
C ALA A 250 16.40 14.01 12.66
N HIS A 251 16.80 12.93 11.98
CA HIS A 251 17.24 11.67 12.59
C HIS A 251 18.68 11.26 12.24
N GLU A 252 19.43 12.13 11.53
CA GLU A 252 20.91 12.09 11.40
C GLU A 252 21.57 13.01 12.44
#